data_AF-A0A5D0INF2-F1
#
_entry.id   AF-A0A5D0INF2-F1
#
_cell.length_a   1.000
_cell.length_b   1.000
_cell.length_c   1.000
_cell.angle_alpha   90.00
_cell.angle_beta   90.00
_cell.angle_gamma   90.00
#
_symmetry.space_group_name_H-M   'P 1'
#
loop_
_entity.id
_entity.type
_entity.pdbx_description
1 polymer ?
#
loop_
_entity_poly.entity_id
_entity_poly.type
_entity_poly.pdbx_seq_one_letter_code
_entity_poly.pdbx_strand_id
1 'polypeptide(L)'
;TERLLEFAETVKGSKAEKTVDLSWRENPLQERITHALVKGLDAFIIEDIEQARQESEKPIDVIEGHLMIGMNVVGDLFGEGKMFLPQVVKSARVMKKAVAYLNPFIEAEKTEDSEPVGKILMATVKGDVHDIGKNIVSVVLACNN
;
A
#
# COMPACT_ATOMS: atom_id res chain seq x y z
N THR A 1 -32.72 20.81 -17.88
CA THR A 1 -31.41 20.16 -17.60
C THR A 1 -30.26 21.09 -17.94
N GLU A 2 -30.35 21.93 -18.98
CA GLU A 2 -29.32 22.93 -19.34
C GLU A 2 -29.02 23.99 -18.26
N ARG A 3 -30.03 24.51 -17.55
CA ARG A 3 -29.81 25.49 -16.46
C ARG A 3 -28.91 25.01 -15.32
N LEU A 4 -28.85 23.70 -15.07
CA LEU A 4 -27.97 23.13 -14.03
C LEU A 4 -26.53 22.96 -14.53
N LEU A 5 -26.35 22.76 -15.84
CA LEU A 5 -25.04 22.70 -16.50
C LEU A 5 -24.41 24.10 -16.57
N GLU A 6 -25.18 25.13 -16.92
CA GLU A 6 -24.70 26.53 -16.91
C GLU A 6 -24.29 27.01 -15.51
N PHE A 7 -25.03 26.59 -14.47
CA PHE A 7 -24.67 26.89 -13.09
C PHE A 7 -23.40 26.14 -12.66
N ALA A 8 -23.19 24.90 -13.12
CA ALA A 8 -21.97 24.16 -12.83
C ALA A 8 -20.72 24.79 -13.47
N GLU A 9 -20.85 25.43 -14.64
CA GLU A 9 -19.74 26.15 -15.28
C GLU A 9 -19.36 27.45 -14.58
N THR A 10 -20.32 28.12 -13.93
CA THR A 10 -20.08 29.34 -13.15
C THR A 10 -19.44 29.06 -11.79
N VAL A 11 -19.48 27.82 -11.31
CA VAL A 11 -18.76 27.35 -10.12
C VAL A 11 -17.46 26.63 -10.51
N LYS A 12 -16.67 27.22 -11.41
CA LYS A 12 -15.23 26.90 -11.48
C LYS A 12 -14.55 27.57 -10.29
N GLY A 13 -14.63 26.91 -9.14
CA GLY A 13 -13.91 27.30 -7.95
C GLY A 13 -12.46 27.60 -8.31
N SER A 14 -12.00 28.78 -7.94
CA SER A 14 -10.62 29.21 -8.07
C SER A 14 -9.75 28.09 -7.53
N LYS A 15 -8.97 27.44 -8.40
CA LYS A 15 -7.89 26.56 -7.96
C LYS A 15 -6.92 27.46 -7.21
N ALA A 16 -7.11 27.57 -5.89
CA ALA A 16 -6.05 28.00 -5.01
C ALA A 16 -4.85 27.12 -5.35
N GLU A 17 -3.74 27.73 -5.74
CA GLU A 17 -2.45 27.04 -5.78
C GLU A 17 -2.19 26.51 -4.38
N LYS A 18 -2.61 25.26 -4.15
CA LYS A 18 -2.19 24.51 -2.99
C LYS A 18 -0.71 24.23 -3.21
N THR A 19 0.13 25.10 -2.66
CA THR A 19 1.50 24.74 -2.30
C THR A 19 1.45 23.37 -1.66
N VAL A 20 2.15 22.40 -2.25
CA VAL A 20 2.15 21.01 -1.78
C VAL A 20 2.71 21.03 -0.37
N ASP A 21 1.86 20.77 0.61
CA ASP A 21 2.26 20.69 2.01
C ASP A 21 3.09 19.41 2.21
N LEU A 22 4.39 19.59 2.41
CA LEU A 22 5.36 18.52 2.63
C LEU A 22 5.76 18.39 4.11
N SER A 23 5.08 19.07 5.04
CA SER A 23 5.40 19.01 6.48
C SER A 23 5.41 17.59 7.03
N TRP A 24 4.52 16.72 6.54
CA TRP A 24 4.45 15.31 6.92
C TRP A 24 5.74 14.52 6.59
N ARG A 25 6.63 15.04 5.73
CA ARG A 25 7.93 14.40 5.43
C ARG A 25 8.94 14.53 6.57
N GLU A 26 8.72 15.45 7.50
CA GLU A 26 9.59 15.65 8.66
C GLU A 26 9.30 14.63 9.78
N ASN A 27 8.18 13.91 9.67
CA ASN A 27 7.77 12.91 10.66
C ASN A 27 8.66 11.64 10.62
N PRO A 28 8.63 10.83 11.70
CA PRO A 28 9.27 9.52 11.72
C PRO A 28 8.81 8.62 10.57
N LEU A 29 9.69 7.71 10.13
CA LEU A 29 9.49 6.84 8.97
C LEU A 29 8.12 6.12 8.98
N GLN A 30 7.75 5.52 10.12
CA GLN A 30 6.46 4.85 10.29
C GLN A 30 5.28 5.77 10.02
N GLU A 31 5.32 7.01 10.51
CA GLU A 31 4.24 7.97 10.30
C GLU A 31 4.15 8.42 8.85
N ARG A 32 5.28 8.54 8.15
CA ARG A 32 5.32 8.88 6.71
C ARG A 32 4.67 7.79 5.87
N ILE A 33 4.99 6.53 6.15
CA ILE A 33 4.40 5.37 5.46
C ILE A 33 2.90 5.30 5.74
N THR A 34 2.48 5.42 7.00
CA THR A 34 1.05 5.45 7.38
C THR A 34 0.33 6.61 6.71
N HIS A 35 0.93 7.81 6.67
CA HIS A 35 0.36 8.98 6.00
C HIS A 35 0.15 8.71 4.50
N ALA A 36 1.17 8.17 3.82
CA ALA A 36 1.10 7.83 2.40
C ALA A 36 -0.01 6.82 2.11
N LEU A 37 -0.16 5.79 2.95
CA LEU A 37 -1.22 4.79 2.84
C LEU A 37 -2.61 5.41 3.07
N VAL A 38 -2.82 6.12 4.18
CA VAL A 38 -4.12 6.74 4.52
C VAL A 38 -4.55 7.78 3.50
N LYS A 39 -3.61 8.59 2.98
CA LYS A 39 -3.90 9.60 1.96
C LYS A 39 -3.90 9.06 0.53
N GLY A 40 -3.39 7.84 0.31
CA GLY A 40 -3.29 7.22 -1.00
C GLY A 40 -2.26 7.90 -1.92
N LEU A 41 -1.15 8.37 -1.35
CA LEU A 41 -0.05 9.06 -2.04
C LEU A 41 1.06 8.08 -2.42
N ASP A 42 1.48 8.08 -3.68
CA ASP A 42 2.47 7.13 -4.20
C ASP A 42 3.81 7.76 -4.59
N ALA A 43 3.98 9.07 -4.38
CA ALA A 43 5.16 9.83 -4.79
C ALA A 43 6.43 9.42 -4.03
N PHE A 44 6.35 9.24 -2.71
CA PHE A 44 7.51 8.96 -1.84
C PHE A 44 7.52 7.57 -1.22
N ILE A 45 6.49 6.75 -1.52
CA ILE A 45 6.36 5.44 -0.87
C ILE A 45 7.55 4.53 -1.16
N ILE A 46 8.17 4.61 -2.34
CA ILE A 46 9.33 3.78 -2.67
C ILE A 46 10.56 4.19 -1.87
N GLU A 47 10.78 5.50 -1.70
CA GLU A 47 11.91 6.02 -0.92
C GLU A 47 11.79 5.64 0.56
N ASP A 48 10.59 5.78 1.13
CA ASP A 48 10.33 5.39 2.52
C ASP A 48 10.45 3.86 2.70
N ILE A 49 9.98 3.07 1.73
CA ILE A 49 10.08 1.60 1.81
C ILE A 49 11.51 1.13 1.64
N GLU A 50 12.32 1.78 0.82
CA GLU A 50 13.75 1.47 0.72
C GLU A 50 14.48 1.80 2.03
N GLN A 51 14.18 2.96 2.64
CA GLN A 51 14.72 3.27 3.96
C GLN A 51 14.31 2.20 4.98
N ALA A 52 13.02 1.84 5.04
CA ALA A 52 12.53 0.81 5.95
C ALA A 52 13.19 -0.56 5.70
N ARG A 53 13.44 -0.92 4.44
CA ARG A 53 14.10 -2.16 4.05
C ARG A 53 15.55 -2.20 4.52
N GLN A 54 16.26 -1.08 4.47
CA GLN A 54 17.64 -0.97 4.96
C GLN A 54 17.71 -1.04 6.50
N GLU A 55 16.68 -0.58 7.19
CA GLU A 55 16.57 -0.63 8.66
C GLU A 55 16.05 -1.98 9.20
N SER A 56 15.47 -2.82 8.33
CA SER A 56 14.88 -4.12 8.69
C SER A 56 15.86 -5.28 8.48
N GLU A 57 15.71 -6.36 9.25
CA GLU A 57 16.54 -7.57 9.08
C GLU A 57 16.19 -8.29 7.77
N LYS A 58 14.89 -8.41 7.47
CA LYS A 58 14.38 -9.01 6.22
C LYS A 58 13.42 -8.06 5.51
N PRO A 59 13.37 -8.08 4.16
CA PRO A 59 12.42 -7.27 3.40
C PRO A 59 10.95 -7.55 3.75
N ILE A 60 10.62 -8.78 4.17
CA ILE A 60 9.26 -9.15 4.59
C ILE A 60 8.81 -8.41 5.86
N ASP A 61 9.73 -8.03 6.74
CA ASP A 61 9.44 -7.33 7.99
C ASP A 61 8.87 -5.92 7.72
N VAL A 62 9.23 -5.31 6.60
CA VAL A 62 8.65 -4.03 6.16
C VAL A 62 7.18 -4.19 5.82
N ILE A 63 6.79 -5.32 5.23
CA ILE A 63 5.40 -5.64 4.91
C ILE A 63 4.61 -5.88 6.19
N GLU A 64 5.11 -6.77 7.04
CA GLU A 64 4.41 -7.21 8.27
C GLU A 64 4.40 -6.14 9.38
N GLY A 65 5.41 -5.28 9.40
CA GLY A 65 5.49 -4.13 10.30
C GLY A 65 4.89 -2.88 9.68
N HIS A 66 5.71 -2.13 8.95
CA HIS A 66 5.39 -0.77 8.52
C HIS A 66 4.10 -0.67 7.70
N LEU A 67 3.96 -1.52 6.68
CA LEU A 67 2.83 -1.48 5.76
C LEU A 67 1.53 -2.00 6.41
N MET A 68 1.59 -3.09 7.18
CA MET A 68 0.41 -3.59 7.89
C MET A 68 -0.08 -2.62 8.96
N ILE A 69 0.81 -1.98 9.72
CA ILE A 69 0.43 -0.94 10.70
C ILE A 69 -0.36 0.18 10.00
N GLY A 70 0.13 0.66 8.84
CA GLY A 70 -0.57 1.69 8.09
C GLY A 70 -1.91 1.22 7.51
N MET A 71 -2.00 -0.03 7.05
CA MET A 71 -3.23 -0.61 6.52
C MET A 71 -4.28 -0.88 7.62
N ASN A 72 -3.87 -1.19 8.84
CA ASN A 72 -4.78 -1.32 9.98
C ASN A 72 -5.48 0.02 10.26
N VAL A 73 -4.73 1.13 10.23
CA VAL A 73 -5.32 2.48 10.37
C VAL A 73 -6.33 2.77 9.26
N VAL A 74 -6.03 2.39 8.01
CA VAL A 74 -7.00 2.52 6.90
C VAL A 74 -8.26 1.69 7.16
N GLY A 75 -8.11 0.46 7.68
CA GLY A 75 -9.21 -0.43 8.06
C GLY A 75 -10.09 0.15 9.16
N ASP A 76 -9.47 0.67 10.23
CA ASP A 76 -10.18 1.30 11.35
C ASP A 76 -10.96 2.52 10.89
N LEU A 77 -10.33 3.40 10.11
CA LEU A 77 -10.99 4.59 9.56
C LEU A 77 -12.16 4.24 8.63
N PHE A 78 -12.04 3.17 7.85
CA PHE A 78 -13.12 2.69 7.01
C PHE A 78 -14.26 2.08 7.84
N GLY A 79 -13.93 1.27 8.86
CA GLY A 79 -14.90 0.68 9.78
C GLY A 79 -15.67 1.70 10.61
N GLU A 80 -15.02 2.81 10.97
CA GLU A 80 -15.64 3.96 11.66
C GLU A 80 -16.43 4.88 10.71
N GLY A 81 -16.44 4.61 9.41
CA GLY A 81 -17.10 5.47 8.40
C GLY A 81 -16.40 6.82 8.16
N LYS A 82 -15.15 6.97 8.60
CA LYS A 82 -14.30 8.16 8.38
C LYS A 82 -13.53 8.11 7.06
N MET A 83 -13.45 6.94 6.44
CA MET A 83 -12.97 6.74 5.06
C MET A 83 -14.03 6.06 4.20
N PHE A 84 -14.01 6.37 2.91
CA PHE A 84 -14.90 5.79 1.91
C PHE A 84 -14.16 4.86 0.96
N LEU A 85 -14.91 3.99 0.28
CA LEU A 85 -14.35 2.99 -0.63
C LEU A 85 -13.37 3.56 -1.67
N PRO A 86 -13.61 4.73 -2.33
CA PRO A 86 -12.64 5.29 -3.28
C PRO A 86 -11.30 5.66 -2.65
N GLN A 87 -11.27 6.00 -1.35
CA GLN A 87 -10.04 6.30 -0.63
C GLN A 87 -9.30 5.00 -0.29
N VAL A 88 -10.00 3.97 0.19
CA VAL A 88 -9.42 2.65 0.47
C VAL A 88 -8.78 2.05 -0.79
N VAL A 89 -9.41 2.20 -1.95
CA VAL A 89 -8.84 1.75 -3.24
C VAL A 89 -7.54 2.48 -3.57
N LYS A 90 -7.42 3.78 -3.25
CA LYS A 90 -6.17 4.52 -3.42
C LYS A 90 -5.08 4.04 -2.46
N SER A 91 -5.44 3.76 -1.20
CA SER A 91 -4.54 3.16 -0.21
C SER A 91 -4.01 1.80 -0.67
N ALA A 92 -4.91 0.94 -1.17
CA ALA A 92 -4.55 -0.37 -1.71
C ALA A 92 -3.59 -0.27 -2.91
N ARG A 93 -3.71 0.76 -3.76
CA ARG A 93 -2.77 1.01 -4.85
C ARG A 93 -1.37 1.35 -4.33
N VAL A 94 -1.27 2.17 -3.28
CA VAL A 94 0.01 2.51 -2.63
C VAL A 94 0.63 1.26 -2.01
N MET A 95 -0.17 0.48 -1.27
CA MET A 95 0.23 -0.80 -0.69
C MET A 95 0.80 -1.75 -1.77
N LYS A 96 0.07 -1.92 -2.88
CA LYS A 96 0.51 -2.79 -3.98
C LYS A 96 1.81 -2.32 -4.62
N LYS A 97 2.02 -1.00 -4.75
CA LYS A 97 3.26 -0.41 -5.28
C LYS A 97 4.45 -0.69 -4.35
N ALA A 98 4.25 -0.54 -3.03
CA ALA A 98 5.26 -0.84 -2.02
C ALA A 98 5.65 -2.32 -2.00
N VAL A 99 4.67 -3.22 -1.97
CA VAL A 99 4.93 -4.68 -2.01
C VAL A 99 5.63 -5.08 -3.30
N ALA A 100 5.20 -4.55 -4.46
CA ALA A 100 5.85 -4.84 -5.74
C ALA A 100 7.34 -4.42 -5.77
N TYR A 101 7.70 -3.37 -5.04
CA TYR A 101 9.09 -2.95 -4.89
C TYR A 101 9.91 -3.89 -4.02
N LEU A 102 9.32 -4.48 -2.97
CA LEU A 102 10.00 -5.40 -2.06
C LEU A 102 10.17 -6.81 -2.66
N ASN A 103 9.28 -7.23 -3.57
CA ASN A 103 9.29 -8.58 -4.15
C ASN A 103 10.67 -9.04 -4.67
N PRO A 104 11.43 -8.27 -5.47
CA PRO A 104 12.75 -8.71 -5.93
C PRO A 104 13.75 -8.95 -4.81
N PHE A 105 13.65 -8.21 -3.69
CA PHE A 105 14.52 -8.39 -2.54
C PHE A 105 14.13 -9.63 -1.73
N ILE A 106 12.83 -9.92 -1.60
CA ILE A 106 12.33 -11.15 -0.98
C ILE A 106 12.76 -12.37 -1.79
N GLU A 107 12.63 -12.30 -3.12
CA GLU A 107 13.04 -13.38 -4.02
C GLU A 107 14.55 -13.61 -4.02
N ALA A 108 15.36 -12.57 -3.83
CA ALA A 108 16.80 -12.68 -3.72
C ALA A 108 17.29 -13.37 -2.44
N GLU A 109 16.45 -13.46 -1.39
CA GLU A 109 16.75 -14.25 -0.19
C GLU A 109 16.60 -15.77 -0.40
N LYS A 110 16.15 -16.20 -1.58
CA LYS A 110 16.16 -17.62 -1.96
C LYS A 110 17.55 -18.20 -1.87
N THR A 111 17.66 -19.30 -1.13
CA THR A 111 18.83 -20.18 -1.21
C THR A 111 18.67 -21.08 -2.43
N GLU A 112 19.67 -21.09 -3.33
CA GLU A 112 19.63 -21.83 -4.61
C GLU A 112 19.55 -23.36 -4.43
N ASP A 113 19.86 -23.86 -3.23
CA ASP A 113 20.00 -25.30 -2.94
C ASP A 113 18.75 -25.97 -2.34
N SER A 114 17.60 -25.29 -2.25
CA SER A 114 16.42 -25.90 -1.63
C SER A 114 15.51 -26.64 -2.62
N GLU A 115 15.44 -27.97 -2.47
CA GLU A 115 14.46 -28.81 -3.15
C GLU A 115 13.03 -28.48 -2.68
N PRO A 116 12.05 -28.44 -3.59
CA PRO A 116 10.67 -28.11 -3.21
C PRO A 116 10.09 -29.15 -2.25
N VAL A 117 9.80 -28.76 -1.00
CA VAL A 117 9.19 -29.62 0.04
C VAL A 117 7.77 -30.09 -0.33
N GLY A 118 7.05 -29.36 -1.21
CA GLY A 118 5.71 -29.76 -1.64
C GLY A 118 5.06 -28.86 -2.69
N LYS A 119 3.77 -29.13 -2.98
CA LYS A 119 2.94 -28.32 -3.89
C LYS A 119 1.72 -27.79 -3.15
N ILE A 120 1.45 -26.50 -3.29
CA ILE A 120 0.33 -25.81 -2.64
C ILE A 120 -0.55 -25.15 -3.69
N LEU A 121 -1.88 -25.33 -3.57
CA LEU A 121 -2.87 -24.59 -4.35
C LEU A 121 -3.44 -23.46 -3.47
N MET A 122 -3.27 -22.22 -3.89
CA MET A 122 -3.84 -21.05 -3.21
C MET A 122 -4.85 -20.34 -4.11
N ALA A 123 -5.99 -19.96 -3.54
CA ALA A 123 -7.04 -19.24 -4.24
C ALA A 123 -7.76 -18.29 -3.27
N THR A 124 -8.32 -17.20 -3.82
CA THR A 124 -9.29 -16.36 -3.11
C THR A 124 -10.67 -16.99 -3.24
N VAL A 125 -11.47 -17.01 -2.17
CA VAL A 125 -12.79 -17.66 -2.15
C VAL A 125 -13.77 -16.98 -3.12
N LYS A 126 -14.78 -17.72 -3.57
CA LYS A 126 -15.79 -17.19 -4.50
C LYS A 126 -16.47 -15.95 -3.92
N GLY A 127 -16.44 -14.86 -4.69
CA GLY A 127 -17.07 -13.59 -4.31
C GLY A 127 -16.15 -12.65 -3.52
N ASP A 128 -14.93 -13.08 -3.19
CA ASP A 128 -13.92 -12.25 -2.57
C ASP A 128 -12.88 -11.79 -3.62
N VAL A 129 -12.43 -10.54 -3.47
CA VAL A 129 -11.49 -9.87 -4.38
C VAL A 129 -10.18 -9.50 -3.68
N HIS A 130 -10.07 -9.72 -2.37
CA HIS A 130 -8.88 -9.39 -1.60
C HIS A 130 -7.79 -10.46 -1.86
N ASP A 131 -6.69 -10.04 -2.47
CA ASP A 131 -5.62 -10.95 -2.93
C ASP A 131 -4.21 -10.56 -2.46
N ILE A 132 -4.02 -9.37 -1.88
CA ILE A 132 -2.71 -8.86 -1.46
C ILE A 132 -2.03 -9.86 -0.50
N GLY A 133 -2.71 -10.27 0.56
CA GLY A 133 -2.18 -11.24 1.52
C GLY A 133 -1.87 -12.61 0.89
N LYS A 134 -2.78 -13.11 0.03
CA LYS A 134 -2.58 -14.36 -0.72
C LYS A 134 -1.32 -14.29 -1.59
N ASN A 135 -1.09 -13.18 -2.26
CA ASN A 135 0.07 -12.99 -3.15
C ASN A 135 1.37 -12.91 -2.35
N ILE A 136 1.37 -12.22 -1.20
CA ILE A 136 2.54 -12.17 -0.30
C ILE A 136 2.91 -13.57 0.19
N VAL A 137 1.94 -14.32 0.74
CA VAL A 137 2.15 -15.70 1.19
C VAL A 137 2.67 -16.58 0.06
N SER A 138 2.19 -16.38 -1.16
CA SER A 138 2.67 -17.12 -2.33
C SER A 138 4.14 -16.86 -2.63
N VAL A 139 4.61 -15.62 -2.51
CA VAL A 139 6.03 -15.27 -2.72
C VAL A 139 6.88 -15.85 -1.58
N VAL A 140 6.45 -15.70 -0.34
CA VAL A 140 7.17 -16.20 0.84
C VAL A 140 7.32 -17.73 0.80
N LEU A 141 6.25 -18.45 0.46
CA LEU A 141 6.31 -19.91 0.31
C LEU A 141 7.20 -20.32 -0.85
N ALA A 142 7.17 -19.59 -1.96
CA ALA A 142 8.07 -19.86 -3.08
C ALA A 142 9.55 -19.66 -2.70
N CYS A 143 9.84 -18.80 -1.72
CA CYS A 143 11.19 -18.53 -1.20
C CYS A 143 11.64 -19.49 -0.09
N ASN A 144 10.69 -20.13 0.60
CA ASN A 144 10.94 -21.18 1.59
C ASN A 144 10.63 -22.54 0.98
N ASN A 145 11.49 -22.97 0.05
CA ASN A 145 11.42 -24.32 -0.50
C ASN A 145 11.78 -25.36 0.54
#